data_AF-A0AAV2PKH6-F1
#
_entry.id   AF-A0AAV2PKH6-F1
#
_cell.length_a   1.000
_cell.length_b   1.000
_cell.length_c   1.000
_cell.angle_alpha   90.00
_cell.angle_beta   90.00
_cell.angle_gamma   90.00
#
_symmetry.space_group_name_H-M   'P 1'
#
loop_
_entity.id
_entity.type
_entity.pdbx_description
1 polymer ?
#
loop_
_entity_poly.entity_id
_entity_poly.type
_entity_poly.pdbx_seq_one_letter_code
_entity_poly.pdbx_strand_id
1 'polypeptide(L)'
;GESLGHQFPHLHELETQHWFLMNQHIEVSGAQETVFWCNIFRRPDIRIKHHAIKYEPMIKPGNVDNIQHMMVYECTSLSPELDAALDHLADTTGHECNQGSLAQLGYSCNHVMVAWTKGSKGVTFPAEVGYPITPDGSKFYMLE
;
A
#
# COMPACT_ATOMS: atom_id res chain seq x y z
N GLY A 1 -40.13 -12.18 -23.95
CA GLY A 1 -39.45 -10.89 -23.79
C GLY A 1 -38.30 -11.10 -22.85
N GLU A 2 -37.13 -11.33 -23.42
CA GLU A 2 -35.88 -11.51 -22.68
C GLU A 2 -35.40 -10.16 -22.13
N SER A 3 -34.90 -10.16 -20.90
CA SER A 3 -33.98 -9.11 -20.43
C SER A 3 -32.87 -9.77 -19.59
N LEU A 4 -31.87 -10.25 -20.34
CA LEU A 4 -30.43 -10.18 -20.08
C LEU A 4 -29.98 -10.15 -18.61
N GLY A 5 -29.47 -11.30 -18.16
CA GLY A 5 -28.66 -11.40 -16.96
C GLY A 5 -27.35 -10.61 -17.12
N HIS A 6 -27.02 -9.84 -16.09
CA HIS A 6 -25.70 -9.24 -15.93
C HIS A 6 -24.67 -10.33 -15.58
N GLN A 7 -24.19 -11.03 -16.60
CA GLN A 7 -23.05 -11.95 -16.51
C GLN A 7 -21.76 -11.19 -16.86
N PHE A 8 -21.28 -10.34 -15.95
CA PHE A 8 -19.95 -9.72 -16.07
C PHE A 8 -19.01 -9.81 -14.84
N PRO A 9 -19.05 -10.82 -13.94
CA PRO A 9 -17.96 -10.96 -12.97
C PRO A 9 -16.67 -11.55 -13.57
N HIS A 10 -16.78 -12.43 -14.58
CA HIS A 10 -15.68 -13.32 -14.94
C HIS A 10 -14.66 -12.77 -15.97
N LEU A 11 -14.99 -11.73 -16.73
CA LEU A 11 -14.05 -11.19 -17.73
C LEU A 11 -12.98 -10.28 -17.11
N HIS A 12 -13.28 -9.61 -15.99
CA HIS A 12 -12.32 -8.70 -15.34
C HIS A 12 -11.18 -9.42 -14.62
N GLU A 13 -11.40 -10.61 -14.05
CA GLU A 13 -10.34 -11.34 -13.32
C GLU A 13 -9.17 -11.80 -14.21
N LEU A 14 -9.38 -11.94 -15.52
CA LEU A 14 -8.35 -12.42 -16.45
C LEU A 14 -7.31 -11.36 -16.83
N GLU A 15 -7.57 -10.07 -16.56
CA GLU A 15 -6.66 -8.95 -16.88
C GLU A 15 -6.13 -8.21 -15.64
N THR A 16 -6.47 -8.66 -14.43
CA THR A 16 -6.03 -8.00 -13.19
C THR A 16 -4.59 -8.34 -12.82
N GLN A 17 -3.81 -7.29 -12.52
CA GLN A 17 -2.47 -7.41 -11.96
C GLN A 17 -2.52 -7.25 -10.44
N HIS A 18 -1.64 -7.97 -9.74
CA HIS A 18 -1.51 -7.89 -8.29
C HIS A 18 -0.24 -7.14 -7.91
N TRP A 19 -0.37 -6.17 -7.02
CA TRP A 19 0.76 -5.43 -6.46
C TRP A 19 0.87 -5.75 -4.98
N PHE A 20 2.00 -6.37 -4.61
CA PHE A 20 2.24 -6.86 -3.26
C PHE A 20 3.12 -5.87 -2.48
N LEU A 21 2.60 -5.36 -1.37
CA LEU A 21 3.30 -4.51 -0.42
C LEU A 21 3.55 -5.33 0.84
N MET A 22 4.75 -5.91 0.97
CA MET A 22 5.06 -6.87 2.02
C MET A 22 6.36 -6.49 2.73
N ASN A 23 6.30 -6.35 4.05
CA ASN A 23 7.50 -6.20 4.85
C ASN A 23 8.26 -7.52 4.95
N GLN A 24 9.59 -7.44 4.88
CA GLN A 24 10.47 -8.59 4.98
C GLN A 24 11.13 -8.60 6.36
N HIS A 25 10.89 -9.68 7.12
CA HIS A 25 11.60 -10.00 8.36
C HIS A 25 11.73 -8.83 9.36
N ILE A 26 10.60 -8.41 9.93
CA ILE A 26 10.61 -7.43 11.02
C ILE A 26 10.84 -8.16 12.35
N GLU A 27 11.90 -7.78 13.06
CA GLU A 27 12.11 -8.17 14.44
C GLU A 27 11.55 -7.09 15.37
N VAL A 28 10.40 -7.36 15.98
CA VAL A 28 9.81 -6.49 16.98
C VAL A 28 10.46 -6.80 18.32
N SER A 29 11.29 -5.88 18.83
CA SER A 29 11.85 -6.05 20.17
C SER A 29 10.73 -6.02 21.22
N GLY A 30 10.71 -6.98 22.14
CA GLY A 30 9.69 -7.03 23.20
C GLY A 30 9.79 -5.91 24.26
N ALA A 31 10.68 -4.92 24.05
CA ALA A 31 10.89 -3.81 24.96
C ALA A 31 9.86 -2.68 24.77
N GLN A 32 9.18 -2.62 23.62
CA GLN A 32 8.17 -1.62 23.31
C GLN A 32 6.77 -2.25 23.26
N GLU A 33 5.77 -1.57 23.81
CA GLU A 33 4.37 -2.04 23.79
C GLU A 33 3.73 -1.92 22.40
N THR A 34 4.17 -0.96 21.58
CA THR A 34 3.63 -0.72 20.23
C THR A 34 4.74 -0.25 19.32
N VAL A 35 4.84 -0.86 18.13
CA VAL A 35 5.80 -0.51 17.09
C VAL A 35 5.04 -0.10 15.84
N PHE A 36 5.40 1.05 15.28
CA PHE A 36 4.97 1.51 13.96
C PHE A 36 6.13 1.28 12.99
N TRP A 37 5.91 0.48 11.95
CA TRP A 37 6.96 0.10 11.01
C TRP A 37 6.68 0.64 9.62
N CYS A 38 7.51 1.57 9.17
CA CYS A 38 7.36 2.24 7.89
C CYS A 38 8.28 1.60 6.85
N ASN A 39 7.72 1.25 5.70
CA ASN A 39 8.47 0.75 4.57
C ASN A 39 8.03 1.40 3.26
N ILE A 40 8.99 1.83 2.45
CA ILE A 40 8.73 2.53 1.19
C ILE A 40 8.74 1.51 0.05
N PHE A 41 7.78 1.64 -0.84
CA PHE A 41 7.64 0.81 -2.03
C PHE A 41 7.57 1.66 -3.28
N ARG A 42 8.23 1.20 -4.34
CA ARG A 42 8.08 1.78 -5.66
C ARG A 42 6.76 1.31 -6.28
N ARG A 43 6.06 2.24 -6.93
CA ARG A 43 4.96 1.88 -7.82
C ARG A 43 5.48 0.92 -8.92
N PRO A 44 4.69 -0.07 -9.37
CA PRO A 44 5.03 -0.85 -10.54
C PRO A 44 5.30 0.04 -11.75
N ASP A 45 6.15 -0.43 -12.66
CA ASP A 45 6.38 0.26 -13.94
C ASP A 45 5.11 0.14 -14.80
N ILE A 46 4.32 1.22 -14.80
CA ILE A 46 3.08 1.34 -15.57
C ILE A 46 3.23 2.44 -16.61
N ARG A 47 2.77 2.16 -17.83
CA ARG A 47 2.78 3.11 -18.97
C ARG A 47 1.42 3.73 -19.24
N ILE A 48 0.36 3.15 -18.70
CA ILE A 48 -1.01 3.62 -18.81
C ILE A 48 -1.63 3.72 -17.41
N LYS A 49 -2.76 4.43 -17.30
CA LYS A 49 -3.54 4.49 -16.06
C LYS A 49 -4.16 3.14 -15.75
N HIS A 50 -3.99 2.70 -14.51
CA HIS A 50 -4.71 1.56 -13.92
C HIS A 50 -5.65 2.05 -12.81
N HIS A 51 -6.54 1.17 -12.35
CA HIS A 51 -7.33 1.42 -11.15
C HIS A 51 -7.15 0.25 -10.18
N ALA A 52 -6.82 0.53 -8.92
CA ALA A 52 -6.97 -0.45 -7.86
C ALA A 52 -8.46 -0.62 -7.56
N ILE A 53 -8.95 -1.83 -7.82
CA ILE A 53 -10.36 -2.21 -7.67
C ILE A 53 -10.59 -3.12 -6.45
N LYS A 54 -9.51 -3.56 -5.79
CA LYS A 54 -9.56 -4.40 -4.60
C LYS A 54 -8.26 -4.27 -3.80
N TYR A 55 -8.35 -4.36 -2.48
CA TYR A 55 -7.21 -4.64 -1.60
C TYR A 55 -7.62 -5.63 -0.51
N GLU A 56 -6.67 -6.46 -0.08
CA GLU A 56 -6.85 -7.46 0.97
C GLU A 56 -5.59 -7.52 1.85
N PRO A 57 -5.71 -7.82 3.14
CA PRO A 57 -4.55 -7.99 4.01
C PRO A 57 -3.77 -9.26 3.62
N MET A 58 -2.45 -9.17 3.64
CA MET A 58 -1.56 -10.32 3.50
C MET A 58 -0.74 -10.51 4.77
N ILE A 59 -1.23 -11.36 5.66
CA ILE A 59 -0.63 -11.59 6.97
C ILE A 59 -0.17 -13.03 7.07
N LYS A 60 1.09 -13.24 7.44
CA LYS A 60 1.63 -14.59 7.67
C LYS A 60 0.92 -15.23 8.88
N PRO A 61 0.61 -16.55 8.83
CA PRO A 61 0.12 -17.28 9.99
C PRO A 61 1.01 -17.07 11.20
N GLY A 62 0.41 -16.89 12.39
CA GLY A 62 1.12 -16.56 13.63
C GLY A 62 1.28 -15.06 13.91
N ASN A 63 1.15 -14.20 12.90
CA ASN A 63 1.27 -12.74 13.09
C ASN A 63 -0.07 -12.01 13.20
N VAL A 64 -1.19 -12.69 12.93
CA VAL A 64 -2.54 -12.09 12.87
C VAL A 64 -2.90 -11.34 14.16
N ASP A 65 -2.47 -11.85 15.31
CA ASP A 65 -2.77 -11.21 16.59
C ASP A 65 -1.88 -10.00 16.92
N ASN A 66 -0.72 -9.91 16.28
CA ASN A 66 0.27 -8.87 16.51
C ASN A 66 0.02 -7.62 15.65
N ILE A 67 -0.79 -7.73 14.59
CA ILE A 67 -1.08 -6.62 13.66
C ILE A 67 -2.46 -6.03 13.98
N GLN A 68 -2.49 -4.76 14.35
CA GLN A 68 -3.75 -4.04 14.63
C GLN A 68 -4.23 -3.21 13.44
N HIS A 69 -3.30 -2.55 12.75
CA HIS A 69 -3.56 -1.68 11.60
C HIS A 69 -2.52 -1.92 10.51
N MET A 70 -2.90 -1.66 9.26
CA MET A 70 -1.99 -1.49 8.14
C MET A 70 -2.51 -0.33 7.30
N MET A 71 -1.66 0.64 6.99
CA MET A 71 -2.01 1.79 6.17
C MET A 71 -1.04 1.94 5.00
N VAL A 72 -1.57 2.25 3.82
CA VAL A 72 -0.77 2.58 2.65
C VAL A 72 -1.01 4.03 2.29
N TYR A 73 0.07 4.80 2.22
CA TYR A 73 0.05 6.21 1.86
C TYR A 73 0.75 6.43 0.53
N GLU A 74 0.22 7.33 -0.28
CA GLU A 74 0.97 7.94 -1.38
C GLU A 74 1.95 8.97 -0.84
N CYS A 75 3.17 8.93 -1.37
CA CYS A 75 4.18 9.94 -1.11
C CYS A 75 4.18 11.01 -2.21
N THR A 76 4.31 12.26 -1.81
CA THR A 76 4.45 13.40 -2.71
C THR A 76 5.92 13.70 -2.94
N SER A 77 6.32 13.77 -4.20
CA SER A 77 7.63 14.27 -4.61
C SER A 77 7.66 15.79 -4.42
N LEU A 78 8.40 16.28 -3.42
CA LEU A 78 8.52 17.72 -3.14
C LEU A 78 9.86 18.30 -3.63
N SER A 79 10.89 17.46 -3.80
CA SER A 79 12.18 17.86 -4.34
C SER A 79 12.95 16.64 -4.90
N PRO A 80 13.95 16.85 -5.78
CA PRO A 80 14.81 15.77 -6.26
C PRO A 80 15.58 15.04 -5.16
N GLU A 81 15.98 15.75 -4.11
CA GLU A 81 16.70 15.18 -2.96
C GLU A 81 15.80 14.24 -2.16
N LEU A 82 14.54 14.62 -1.97
CA LEU A 82 13.55 13.77 -1.33
C LEU A 82 13.21 12.54 -2.18
N ASP A 83 13.07 12.69 -3.50
CA ASP A 83 12.90 11.56 -4.41
C ASP A 83 14.05 10.57 -4.29
N ALA A 84 15.30 11.04 -4.26
CA ALA A 84 16.48 10.20 -4.08
C ALA A 84 16.50 9.51 -2.70
N ALA A 85 16.06 10.20 -1.65
CA ALA A 85 15.95 9.61 -0.32
C ALA A 85 14.86 8.53 -0.25
N LEU A 86 13.67 8.78 -0.82
CA LEU A 86 12.59 7.79 -0.92
C LEU A 86 13.02 6.58 -1.74
N ASP A 87 13.74 6.79 -2.84
CA ASP A 87 14.28 5.72 -3.66
C ASP A 87 15.26 4.84 -2.88
N HIS A 88 16.20 5.46 -2.16
CA HIS A 88 17.13 4.73 -1.29
C HIS A 88 16.39 3.95 -0.19
N LEU A 89 15.36 4.55 0.43
CA LEU A 89 14.56 3.88 1.46
C LEU A 89 13.76 2.70 0.89
N ALA A 90 13.32 2.78 -0.37
CA ALA A 90 12.62 1.71 -1.04
C ALA A 90 13.48 0.46 -1.32
N ASP A 91 14.80 0.57 -1.16
CA ASP A 91 15.74 -0.57 -1.21
C ASP A 91 16.03 -1.18 0.18
N THR A 92 15.41 -0.66 1.24
CA THR A 92 15.54 -1.16 2.61
C THR A 92 14.39 -2.09 3.00
N THR A 93 14.47 -2.71 4.18
CA THR A 93 13.38 -3.53 4.75
C THR A 93 12.36 -2.70 5.55
N GLY A 94 12.45 -1.38 5.49
CA GLY A 94 11.74 -0.45 6.36
C GLY A 94 12.45 -0.21 7.69
N HIS A 95 11.81 0.58 8.53
CA HIS A 95 12.35 1.07 9.81
C HIS A 95 11.21 1.47 10.74
N GLU A 96 11.49 1.64 12.04
CA GLU A 96 10.52 2.24 12.95
C GLU A 96 10.20 3.68 12.51
N CYS A 97 8.92 3.99 12.33
CA CYS A 97 8.46 5.28 11.79
C CYS A 97 8.94 6.48 12.63
N ASN A 98 9.07 6.29 13.96
CA ASN A 98 9.36 7.35 14.92
C ASN A 98 10.86 7.54 15.21
N GLN A 99 11.76 6.80 14.54
CA GLN A 99 13.20 6.91 14.77
C GLN A 99 13.88 7.87 13.77
N GLY A 100 14.51 8.94 14.28
CA GLY A 100 15.46 9.75 13.49
C GLY A 100 14.85 10.73 12.48
N SER A 101 15.60 11.00 11.40
CA SER A 101 15.36 12.07 10.38
C SER A 101 14.14 11.87 9.47
N LEU A 102 13.30 10.88 9.77
CA LEU A 102 12.12 10.51 8.99
C LEU A 102 10.92 11.43 9.24
N ALA A 103 11.06 12.45 10.08
CA ALA A 103 10.07 13.52 10.20
C ALA A 103 9.68 14.10 8.82
N GLN A 104 10.61 14.13 7.86
CA GLN A 104 10.34 14.55 6.49
C GLN A 104 9.48 13.55 5.69
N LEU A 105 9.54 12.24 5.99
CA LEU A 105 8.65 11.25 5.38
C LEU A 105 7.21 11.47 5.81
N GLY A 106 6.95 11.79 7.08
CA GLY A 106 5.60 12.07 7.57
C GLY A 106 4.92 13.24 6.86
N TYR A 107 5.68 14.25 6.42
CA TYR A 107 5.15 15.34 5.58
C TYR A 107 4.95 14.95 4.11
N SER A 108 5.72 13.98 3.63
CA SER A 108 5.74 13.60 2.22
C SER A 108 4.71 12.52 1.91
N CYS A 109 4.54 11.54 2.81
CA CYS A 109 3.64 10.40 2.67
C CYS A 109 2.43 10.59 3.61
N ASN A 110 1.42 11.31 3.13
CA ASN A 110 0.27 11.74 3.95
C ASN A 110 -1.10 11.51 3.30
N HIS A 111 -1.15 11.04 2.06
CA HIS A 111 -2.40 10.76 1.37
C HIS A 111 -2.75 9.27 1.47
N VAL A 112 -3.77 8.93 2.26
CA VAL A 112 -4.15 7.54 2.54
C VAL A 112 -4.82 6.90 1.31
N MET A 113 -4.19 5.86 0.78
CA MET A 113 -4.73 5.02 -0.31
C MET A 113 -5.46 3.79 0.24
N VAL A 114 -4.90 3.13 1.25
CA VAL A 114 -5.45 1.92 1.87
C VAL A 114 -5.44 2.09 3.39
N ALA A 115 -6.54 1.73 4.03
CA ALA A 115 -6.63 1.63 5.47
C ALA A 115 -7.25 0.27 5.84
N TRP A 116 -6.50 -0.53 6.59
CA TRP A 116 -6.94 -1.82 7.07
C TRP A 116 -6.80 -1.89 8.60
N THR A 117 -7.75 -2.55 9.24
CA THR A 117 -7.74 -2.79 10.69
C THR A 117 -8.04 -4.26 10.98
N LYS A 118 -7.60 -4.73 12.15
CA LYS A 118 -7.79 -6.12 12.58
C LYS A 118 -9.24 -6.56 12.44
N GLY A 119 -9.45 -7.68 11.75
CA GLY A 119 -10.76 -8.26 11.47
C GLY A 119 -11.38 -7.84 10.13
N SER A 120 -10.85 -6.82 9.46
CA SER A 120 -11.28 -6.47 8.11
C SER A 120 -10.80 -7.52 7.09
N LYS A 121 -11.62 -7.79 6.07
CA LYS A 121 -11.24 -8.63 4.92
C LYS A 121 -10.60 -7.82 3.79
N GLY A 122 -10.49 -6.50 3.94
CA GLY A 122 -10.18 -5.59 2.86
C GLY A 122 -11.43 -5.05 2.17
N VAL A 123 -11.26 -4.44 1.00
CA VAL A 123 -12.33 -3.80 0.23
C VAL A 123 -12.27 -4.27 -1.22
N THR A 124 -13.44 -4.57 -1.78
CA THR A 124 -13.66 -4.66 -3.23
C THR A 124 -14.51 -3.47 -3.64
N PHE A 125 -14.02 -2.65 -4.56
CA PHE A 125 -14.75 -1.49 -5.04
C PHE A 125 -15.92 -1.92 -5.95
N PRO A 126 -17.02 -1.14 -6.02
CA PRO A 126 -18.05 -1.31 -7.04
C PRO A 126 -17.48 -1.27 -8.46
N ALA A 127 -18.17 -1.85 -9.44
CA ALA A 127 -17.67 -1.99 -10.82
C ALA A 127 -17.35 -0.63 -11.49
N GLU A 128 -18.05 0.42 -11.09
CA GLU A 128 -17.94 1.78 -11.58
C GLU A 128 -16.90 2.62 -10.83
N VAL A 129 -16.24 2.06 -9.81
CA VAL A 129 -15.26 2.76 -8.96
C VAL A 129 -13.93 2.02 -8.95
N GLY A 130 -12.84 2.79 -8.98
CA GLY A 130 -11.52 2.29 -8.63
C GLY A 130 -10.60 3.44 -8.28
N TYR A 131 -9.60 3.16 -7.46
CA TYR A 131 -8.62 4.16 -7.06
C TYR A 131 -7.57 4.31 -8.18
N PRO A 132 -7.39 5.51 -8.77
CA PRO A 132 -6.52 5.68 -9.93
C PRO A 132 -5.04 5.55 -9.56
N ILE A 133 -4.31 4.74 -10.32
CA ILE A 133 -2.85 4.66 -10.26
C ILE A 133 -2.34 5.05 -11.65
N THR A 134 -1.68 6.21 -11.75
CA THR A 134 -1.27 6.79 -13.04
C THR A 134 0.24 6.87 -13.18
N PRO A 135 0.80 6.84 -14.41
CA PRO A 135 2.24 6.96 -14.62
C PRO A 135 2.85 8.27 -14.09
N ASP A 136 2.08 9.34 -14.12
CA ASP A 136 2.41 10.69 -13.64
C ASP A 136 2.04 10.93 -12.15
N GLY A 137 1.38 9.96 -11.51
CA GLY A 137 1.03 10.02 -10.09
C GLY A 137 2.21 9.69 -9.19
N SER A 138 1.92 9.41 -7.92
CA SER A 138 2.95 9.07 -6.93
C SER A 138 3.84 7.92 -7.41
N LYS A 139 5.15 8.09 -7.24
CA LYS A 139 6.17 7.06 -7.53
C LYS A 139 6.40 6.13 -6.35
N PHE A 140 6.17 6.61 -5.13
CA PHE A 140 6.52 5.95 -3.89
C PHE A 140 5.31 5.86 -2.96
N TYR A 141 5.17 4.73 -2.30
CA TYR A 141 4.08 4.46 -1.38
C TYR A 141 4.66 3.93 -0.07
N MET A 142 4.15 4.40 1.05
CA MET A 142 4.60 3.96 2.37
C MET A 142 3.57 2.99 2.95
N LEU A 143 4.02 1.79 3.33
CA LEU A 143 3.27 0.88 4.20
C LEU A 143 3.67 1.15 5.65
N GLU A 144 2.68 1.44 6.49
CA GLU A 144 2.78 1.52 7.95
C GLU A 144 2.04 0.32 8.58
#